data_AF-A0A7D9ISY7-F1
#
_entry.id   AF-A0A7D9ISY7-F1
#
_cell.length_a   1.000
_cell.length_b   1.000
_cell.length_c   1.000
_cell.angle_alpha   90.00
_cell.angle_beta   90.00
_cell.angle_gamma   90.00
#
_symmetry.space_group_name_H-M   'P 1'
#
loop_
_entity.id
_entity.type
_entity.pdbx_description
1 polymer ?
#
loop_
_entity_poly.entity_id
_entity_poly.type
_entity_poly.pdbx_seq_one_letter_code
_entity_poly.pdbx_strand_id
1 'polypeptide(L)'
;MDNGKLIGCVYLDLSKAFDTIAHCILLDKLPAYGVVGPELAWFTDYLFNRTQLVEMQNNCSRPSTITTGVPQGSILGPLMFIVFFNDLKESVKNSEIIKYADDTVILYADKDAQNIEDALNKDMNLIRDYCYHNELLLNQKKDKTEVMLFGTSQRLRKSRKT
;
A
#
# COMPACT_ATOMS: atom_id res chain seq x y z
N MET A 1 -1.39 -25.03 3.51
CA MET A 1 -0.58 -24.85 2.29
C MET A 1 -0.26 -26.17 1.56
N ASP A 2 -0.84 -27.32 1.96
CA ASP A 2 -0.40 -28.67 1.49
C ASP A 2 -1.37 -29.41 0.54
N ASN A 3 -2.34 -28.74 -0.08
CA ASN A 3 -3.35 -29.40 -0.92
C ASN A 3 -2.90 -29.65 -2.37
N GLY A 4 -1.60 -29.73 -2.62
CA GLY A 4 -1.04 -29.93 -3.96
C GLY A 4 -1.37 -28.82 -4.96
N LYS A 5 -1.70 -27.61 -4.50
CA LYS A 5 -2.00 -26.41 -5.33
C LYS A 5 -0.72 -25.63 -5.68
N LEU A 6 -0.78 -24.84 -6.74
CA LEU A 6 0.18 -23.78 -7.05
C LEU A 6 -0.27 -22.54 -6.28
N ILE A 7 0.68 -21.68 -5.88
CA ILE A 7 0.40 -20.44 -5.18
C ILE A 7 1.06 -19.32 -5.97
N GLY A 8 0.27 -18.39 -6.49
CA GLY A 8 0.79 -17.14 -7.04
C GLY A 8 0.81 -16.08 -5.97
N CYS A 9 1.89 -15.30 -5.95
CA CYS A 9 2.12 -14.21 -5.02
C CYS A 9 2.46 -12.95 -5.81
N VAL A 10 1.92 -11.81 -5.40
CA VAL A 10 2.36 -10.49 -5.87
C VAL A 10 2.77 -9.67 -4.67
N TYR A 11 4.02 -9.20 -4.68
CA TYR A 11 4.56 -8.29 -3.68
C TYR A 11 4.31 -6.85 -4.14
N LEU A 12 3.60 -6.09 -3.32
CA LEU A 12 3.29 -4.69 -3.58
C LEU A 12 4.36 -3.81 -2.93
N ASP A 13 5.00 -2.95 -3.72
CA ASP A 13 5.94 -1.94 -3.21
C ASP A 13 5.32 -0.54 -3.38
N LEU A 14 5.18 0.21 -2.30
CA LEU A 14 4.74 1.61 -2.34
C LEU A 14 5.94 2.54 -2.37
N SER A 15 5.96 3.46 -3.32
CA SER A 15 7.00 4.48 -3.41
C SER A 15 6.74 5.57 -2.39
N LYS A 16 7.67 5.74 -1.44
CA LYS A 16 7.62 6.79 -0.41
C LYS A 16 6.29 6.79 0.36
N ALA A 17 5.94 5.63 0.91
CA ALA A 17 4.65 5.38 1.56
C ALA A 17 4.29 6.43 2.62
N PHE A 18 5.24 6.84 3.46
CA PHE A 18 5.02 7.87 4.49
C PHE A 18 4.93 9.30 3.95
N ASP A 19 5.55 9.61 2.81
CA ASP A 19 5.60 10.96 2.25
C ASP A 19 4.39 11.27 1.35
N THR A 20 3.68 10.22 0.92
CA THR A 20 2.58 10.29 -0.06
C THR A 20 1.19 10.31 0.58
N ILE A 21 1.08 10.16 1.90
CA ILE A 21 -0.21 10.19 2.61
C ILE A 21 -0.88 11.56 2.44
N ALA A 22 -1.95 11.65 1.65
CA ALA A 22 -2.74 12.87 1.53
C ALA A 22 -3.46 13.19 2.84
N HIS A 23 -3.25 14.40 3.38
CA HIS A 23 -3.82 14.78 4.68
C HIS A 23 -5.34 14.77 4.70
N CYS A 24 -5.97 15.29 3.64
CA CYS A 24 -7.43 15.31 3.52
C CYS A 24 -8.03 13.90 3.60
N ILE A 25 -7.49 12.98 2.80
CA ILE A 25 -7.96 11.59 2.74
C ILE A 25 -7.74 10.88 4.09
N LEU A 26 -6.61 11.11 4.76
CA LEU A 26 -6.37 10.56 6.09
C LEU A 26 -7.42 11.05 7.10
N LEU A 27 -7.72 12.35 7.12
CA LEU A 27 -8.73 12.92 8.01
C LEU A 27 -10.13 12.38 7.73
N ASP A 28 -10.47 12.15 6.45
CA ASP A 28 -11.76 11.58 6.06
C ASP A 28 -11.91 10.11 6.51
N LYS A 29 -10.80 9.38 6.63
CA LYS A 29 -10.80 7.99 7.11
C LYS A 29 -10.93 7.88 8.63
N LEU A 30 -10.39 8.82 9.40
CA LEU A 30 -10.35 8.78 10.88
C LEU A 30 -11.71 8.56 11.56
N PRO A 31 -12.83 9.18 11.12
CA PRO A 31 -14.16 8.92 11.67
C PRO A 31 -14.59 7.45 11.60
N ALA A 32 -14.19 6.70 10.57
CA ALA A 32 -14.52 5.28 10.44
C ALA A 32 -13.84 4.42 11.54
N TYR A 33 -12.80 4.95 12.17
CA TYR A 33 -12.10 4.36 13.31
C TYR A 33 -12.58 4.92 14.67
N GLY A 34 -13.64 5.73 14.67
CA GLY A 34 -14.20 6.34 15.88
C GLY A 34 -13.48 7.63 16.32
N VAL A 35 -12.54 8.15 15.54
CA VAL A 35 -11.85 9.42 15.83
C VAL A 35 -12.70 10.57 15.28
N VAL A 36 -13.39 11.28 16.17
CA VAL A 36 -14.32 12.37 15.84
C VAL A 36 -14.11 13.54 16.79
N GLY A 37 -14.80 14.66 16.58
CA GLY A 37 -14.85 15.75 17.56
C GLY A 37 -13.47 16.37 17.88
N PRO A 38 -13.13 16.58 19.17
CA PRO A 38 -11.86 17.20 19.57
C PRO A 38 -10.61 16.44 19.10
N GLU A 39 -10.65 15.12 19.07
CA GLU A 39 -9.53 14.28 18.64
C GLU A 39 -9.26 14.47 17.14
N LEU A 40 -10.32 14.52 16.32
CA LEU A 40 -10.18 14.81 14.89
C LEU A 40 -9.68 16.23 14.65
N ALA A 41 -10.15 17.21 15.43
CA ALA A 41 -9.66 18.59 15.36
C ALA A 41 -8.16 18.66 15.71
N TRP A 42 -7.71 17.87 16.69
CA TRP A 42 -6.30 17.75 17.05
C TRP A 42 -5.47 17.16 15.90
N PHE A 43 -5.92 16.08 15.25
CA PHE A 43 -5.24 15.54 14.06
C PHE A 43 -5.20 16.54 12.90
N THR A 44 -6.28 17.31 12.73
CA THR A 44 -6.35 18.35 11.70
C THR A 44 -5.27 19.42 11.95
N ASP A 45 -5.17 19.95 13.17
CA ASP A 45 -4.13 20.92 13.54
C ASP A 45 -2.71 20.32 13.51
N TYR A 46 -2.57 19.03 13.84
CA TYR A 46 -1.30 18.34 13.74
C TYR A 46 -0.77 18.29 12.30
N LEU A 47 -1.65 18.04 11.32
CA LEU A 47 -1.28 17.85 9.91
C LEU A 47 -1.28 19.15 9.08
N PHE A 48 -2.25 20.05 9.31
CA PHE A 48 -2.43 21.27 8.51
C PHE A 48 -1.53 22.43 8.95
N ASN A 49 -1.39 23.43 8.06
CA ASN A 49 -0.56 24.63 8.25
C ASN A 49 0.93 24.35 8.55
N ARG A 50 1.42 23.18 8.13
CA ARG A 50 2.83 22.84 8.19
C ARG A 50 3.56 23.39 6.98
N THR A 51 4.77 23.91 7.20
CA THR A 51 5.66 24.34 6.13
C THR A 51 7.02 23.66 6.29
N GLN A 52 7.69 23.43 5.17
CA GLN A 52 9.06 22.92 5.12
C GLN A 52 9.94 23.86 4.29
N LEU A 53 11.24 23.88 4.61
CA LEU A 53 12.28 24.53 3.81
C LEU A 53 13.53 23.65 3.81
N VAL A 54 14.40 23.87 2.83
CA VAL A 54 15.71 23.20 2.74
C VAL A 54 16.79 24.22 3.06
N GLU A 55 17.70 23.86 3.96
CA GLU A 55 18.90 24.64 4.26
C GLU A 55 20.15 23.92 3.74
N MET A 56 20.98 24.63 2.97
CA MET A 56 22.25 24.12 2.48
C MET A 56 23.32 25.21 2.56
N GLN A 57 24.41 24.93 3.28
CA GLN A 57 25.55 25.85 3.42
C GLN A 57 25.11 27.29 3.76
N ASN A 58 24.27 27.44 4.79
CA ASN A 58 23.69 28.69 5.30
C ASN A 58 22.71 29.41 4.36
N ASN A 59 22.27 28.78 3.28
CA ASN A 59 21.20 29.29 2.42
C ASN A 59 19.92 28.50 2.62
N CYS A 60 18.80 29.20 2.86
CA CYS A 60 17.49 28.60 2.99
C CYS A 60 16.67 28.76 1.69
N SER A 61 15.94 27.71 1.33
CA SER A 61 14.88 27.81 0.31
C SER A 61 13.71 28.65 0.83
N ARG A 62 12.83 29.06 -0.08
CA ARG A 62 11.52 29.59 0.34
C ARG A 62 10.74 28.49 1.08
N PRO A 63 10.00 28.82 2.15
CA PRO A 63 9.09 27.88 2.78
C PRO A 63 8.02 27.41 1.80
N SER A 64 7.71 26.11 1.85
CA SER A 64 6.62 25.49 1.09
C SER A 64 5.65 24.83 2.05
N THR A 65 4.35 24.98 1.78
CA THR A 65 3.32 24.28 2.57
C THR A 65 3.37 22.78 2.31
N ILE A 66 3.14 22.00 3.35
CA ILE A 66 3.07 20.53 3.31
C ILE A 66 1.60 20.12 3.28
N THR A 67 1.23 19.37 2.25
CA THR A 67 -0.15 18.86 2.07
C THR A 67 -0.21 17.33 2.03
N THR A 68 0.95 16.68 1.95
CA THR A 68 1.10 15.23 1.95
C THR A 68 2.22 14.82 2.88
N GLY A 69 2.12 13.59 3.35
CA GLY A 69 3.13 12.92 4.14
C GLY A 69 2.97 13.17 5.63
N VAL A 70 3.44 12.21 6.42
CA VAL A 70 3.46 12.31 7.88
C VAL A 70 4.88 12.58 8.37
N PRO A 71 5.06 13.30 9.50
CA PRO A 71 6.39 13.58 10.02
C PRO A 71 7.16 12.28 10.32
N GLN A 72 8.23 12.02 9.56
CA GLN A 72 9.12 10.88 9.81
C GLN A 72 9.82 11.04 11.16
N GLY A 73 9.89 9.95 11.94
CA GLY A 73 10.42 9.98 13.30
C GLY A 73 9.41 10.41 14.38
N SER A 74 8.16 10.73 13.98
CA SER A 74 7.07 10.89 14.95
C SER A 74 6.54 9.54 15.42
N ILE A 75 6.04 9.49 16.65
CA ILE A 75 5.38 8.31 17.22
C ILE A 75 4.09 7.97 16.46
N LEU A 76 3.40 9.00 15.93
CA LEU A 76 2.12 8.85 15.26
C LEU A 76 2.23 8.56 13.77
N GLY A 77 3.37 8.82 13.13
CA GLY A 77 3.60 8.54 11.70
C GLY A 77 3.23 7.11 11.30
N PRO A 78 3.77 6.07 11.97
CA PRO A 78 3.41 4.68 11.73
C PRO A 78 1.91 4.38 11.92
N LEU A 79 1.29 4.95 12.96
CA LEU A 79 -0.13 4.74 13.24
C LEU A 79 -1.01 5.35 12.14
N MET A 80 -0.70 6.58 11.72
CA MET A 80 -1.41 7.27 10.65
C MET A 80 -1.30 6.52 9.32
N PHE A 81 -0.13 5.96 9.02
CA PHE A 81 0.03 5.10 7.85
C PHE A 81 -0.83 3.83 7.92
N ILE A 82 -0.84 3.15 9.07
CA ILE A 82 -1.68 1.96 9.25
C ILE A 82 -3.16 2.30 9.06
N VAL A 83 -3.65 3.37 9.69
CA VAL A 83 -5.04 3.83 9.54
C VAL A 83 -5.34 4.13 8.08
N PHE A 84 -4.45 4.86 7.40
CA PHE A 84 -4.63 5.24 6.00
C PHE A 84 -4.71 4.03 5.06
N PHE A 85 -3.91 3.01 5.31
CA PHE A 85 -3.69 1.93 4.34
C PHE A 85 -4.53 0.68 4.64
N ASN A 86 -5.10 0.55 5.83
CA ASN A 86 -5.75 -0.67 6.31
C ASN A 86 -6.97 -1.11 5.49
N ASP A 87 -7.70 -0.19 4.88
CA ASP A 87 -8.84 -0.44 3.99
C ASP A 87 -8.44 -0.94 2.59
N LEU A 88 -7.16 -0.97 2.22
CA LEU A 88 -6.69 -1.63 0.98
C LEU A 88 -7.24 -3.06 0.84
N LYS A 89 -7.37 -3.79 1.96
CA LYS A 89 -7.90 -5.16 1.98
C LYS A 89 -9.28 -5.28 1.35
N GLU A 90 -10.08 -4.21 1.40
CA GLU A 90 -11.43 -4.18 0.85
C GLU A 90 -11.42 -4.16 -0.68
N SER A 91 -10.29 -3.79 -1.29
CA SER A 91 -10.09 -3.79 -2.74
C SER A 91 -9.63 -5.14 -3.28
N VAL A 92 -9.22 -6.09 -2.42
CA VAL A 92 -8.82 -7.44 -2.82
C VAL A 92 -10.03 -8.37 -2.70
N LYS A 93 -10.45 -9.01 -3.81
CA LYS A 93 -11.70 -9.80 -3.84
C LYS A 93 -11.49 -11.30 -4.02
N ASN A 94 -10.43 -11.69 -4.72
CA ASN A 94 -10.18 -13.09 -5.07
C ASN A 94 -9.07 -13.70 -4.21
N SER A 95 -8.08 -12.89 -3.85
CA SER A 95 -6.85 -13.30 -3.18
C SER A 95 -6.88 -13.07 -1.67
N GLU A 96 -6.04 -13.78 -0.95
CA GLU A 96 -5.70 -13.45 0.43
C GLU A 96 -4.69 -12.30 0.44
N ILE A 97 -4.82 -11.35 1.37
CA ILE A 97 -3.89 -10.24 1.55
C ILE A 97 -3.17 -10.37 2.88
N ILE A 98 -1.84 -10.28 2.85
CA ILE A 98 -0.98 -10.24 4.04
C ILE A 98 -0.28 -8.87 4.05
N LYS A 99 -0.35 -8.20 5.19
CA LYS A 99 0.22 -6.85 5.37
C LYS A 99 1.14 -6.80 6.58
N TYR A 100 2.28 -6.15 6.42
CA TYR A 100 3.17 -5.79 7.51
C TYR A 100 3.73 -4.37 7.25
N ALA A 101 3.18 -3.38 7.95
CA ALA A 101 3.42 -1.97 7.64
C ALA A 101 3.20 -1.69 6.14
N ASP A 102 4.21 -1.21 5.42
CA ASP A 102 4.20 -0.92 3.99
C ASP A 102 4.41 -2.15 3.10
N ASP A 103 5.01 -3.22 3.62
CA ASP A 103 5.14 -4.49 2.91
C ASP A 103 3.79 -5.17 2.80
N THR A 104 3.29 -5.36 1.58
CA THR A 104 2.02 -6.03 1.33
C THR A 104 2.16 -7.10 0.26
N VAL A 105 1.52 -8.23 0.49
CA VAL A 105 1.48 -9.37 -0.43
C VAL A 105 0.05 -9.79 -0.67
N ILE A 106 -0.29 -10.07 -1.93
CA ILE A 106 -1.51 -10.80 -2.28
C ILE A 106 -1.18 -12.21 -2.76
N LEU A 107 -2.00 -13.18 -2.35
CA LEU A 107 -1.78 -14.61 -2.54
C LEU A 107 -3.03 -15.27 -3.10
N TYR A 108 -2.87 -16.07 -4.15
CA TYR A 108 -3.96 -16.88 -4.67
C TYR A 108 -3.49 -18.31 -4.96
N ALA A 109 -4.28 -19.29 -4.53
CA ALA A 109 -3.91 -20.71 -4.59
C ALA A 109 -4.88 -21.52 -5.45
N ASP A 110 -4.41 -21.99 -6.61
CA ASP A 110 -5.20 -22.80 -7.54
C ASP A 110 -4.40 -23.98 -8.11
N LYS A 111 -5.07 -24.90 -8.82
CA LYS A 111 -4.40 -25.95 -9.56
C LYS A 111 -3.94 -25.45 -10.92
N ASP A 112 -4.64 -24.52 -11.53
CA ASP A 112 -4.33 -23.95 -12.84
C ASP A 112 -3.54 -22.64 -12.70
N ALA A 113 -2.48 -22.49 -13.48
CA ALA A 113 -1.70 -21.26 -13.52
C ALA A 113 -2.49 -20.10 -14.15
N GLN A 114 -3.37 -20.38 -15.13
CA GLN A 114 -4.18 -19.33 -15.76
C GLN A 114 -5.18 -18.73 -14.77
N ASN A 115 -5.82 -19.57 -13.94
CA ASN A 115 -6.73 -19.10 -12.89
C ASN A 115 -6.00 -18.21 -11.87
N ILE A 116 -4.74 -18.53 -11.57
CA ILE A 116 -3.90 -17.73 -10.67
C ILE A 116 -3.60 -16.37 -11.29
N GLU A 117 -3.16 -16.35 -12.54
CA GLU A 117 -2.89 -15.12 -13.28
C GLU A 117 -4.14 -14.24 -13.37
N ASP A 118 -5.27 -14.80 -13.77
CA ASP A 118 -6.53 -14.08 -13.93
C ASP A 118 -7.03 -13.47 -12.61
N ALA A 119 -6.94 -14.23 -11.51
CA ALA A 119 -7.36 -13.77 -10.18
C ALA A 119 -6.46 -12.63 -9.67
N LEU A 120 -5.14 -12.81 -9.75
CA LEU A 120 -4.17 -11.81 -9.32
C LEU A 120 -4.25 -10.54 -10.18
N ASN A 121 -4.40 -10.65 -11.50
CA ASN A 121 -4.56 -9.49 -12.38
C ASN A 121 -5.85 -8.70 -12.09
N LYS A 122 -6.96 -9.39 -11.77
CA LYS A 122 -8.21 -8.72 -11.35
C LYS A 122 -8.02 -7.93 -10.07
N ASP A 123 -7.43 -8.54 -9.04
CA ASP A 123 -7.17 -7.86 -7.77
C ASP A 123 -6.15 -6.72 -7.93
N MET A 124 -5.12 -6.89 -8.79
CA MET A 124 -4.16 -5.83 -9.09
C MET A 124 -4.78 -4.60 -9.75
N ASN A 125 -5.79 -4.79 -10.61
CA ASN A 125 -6.54 -3.66 -11.17
C ASN A 125 -7.30 -2.89 -10.09
N LEU A 126 -7.97 -3.61 -9.18
CA LEU A 126 -8.69 -2.99 -8.05
C LEU A 126 -7.74 -2.27 -7.09
N ILE A 127 -6.58 -2.86 -6.81
CA ILE A 127 -5.51 -2.24 -6.01
C ILE A 127 -5.00 -0.96 -6.69
N ARG A 128 -4.78 -1.00 -8.00
CA ARG A 128 -4.34 0.18 -8.76
C ARG A 128 -5.38 1.30 -8.67
N ASP A 129 -6.65 0.96 -8.81
CA ASP A 129 -7.74 1.94 -8.68
C ASP A 129 -7.79 2.49 -7.25
N TYR A 130 -7.65 1.64 -6.23
CA TYR A 130 -7.52 2.09 -4.83
C TYR A 130 -6.35 3.06 -4.65
N CYS A 131 -5.16 2.72 -5.14
CA CYS A 131 -3.99 3.59 -5.04
C CYS A 131 -4.22 4.93 -5.74
N TYR A 132 -4.87 4.93 -6.91
CA TYR A 132 -5.22 6.15 -7.63
C TYR A 132 -6.15 7.06 -6.82
N HIS A 133 -7.23 6.52 -6.25
CA HIS A 133 -8.17 7.30 -5.44
C HIS A 133 -7.58 7.78 -4.11
N ASN A 134 -6.58 7.06 -3.58
CA ASN A 134 -5.89 7.41 -2.34
C ASN A 134 -4.58 8.19 -2.57
N GLU A 135 -4.30 8.64 -3.80
CA GLU A 135 -3.09 9.37 -4.17
C GLU A 135 -1.77 8.63 -3.80
N LEU A 136 -1.81 7.30 -3.72
CA LEU A 136 -0.66 6.45 -3.43
C LEU A 136 0.10 6.11 -4.70
N LEU A 137 1.43 6.11 -4.60
CA LEU A 137 2.31 5.74 -5.69
C LEU A 137 2.73 4.28 -5.58
N LEU A 138 2.11 3.42 -6.38
CA LEU A 138 2.59 2.04 -6.53
C LEU A 138 3.89 2.03 -7.35
N ASN A 139 4.90 1.28 -6.90
CA ASN A 139 6.17 1.20 -7.59
C ASN A 139 6.05 0.36 -8.87
N GLN A 140 5.92 1.04 -10.00
CA GLN A 140 5.79 0.41 -11.32
C GLN A 140 7.13 -0.01 -11.93
N LYS A 141 8.25 0.14 -11.21
CA LYS A 141 9.52 -0.41 -11.70
C LYS A 141 9.41 -1.93 -11.79
N LYS A 142 9.79 -2.45 -12.96
CA LYS A 142 9.67 -3.85 -13.39
C LYS A 142 10.36 -4.86 -12.44
N ASP A 143 11.17 -4.36 -11.51
CA ASP A 143 12.03 -5.14 -10.62
C ASP A 143 11.60 -5.05 -9.14
N LYS A 144 10.43 -4.45 -8.83
CA LYS A 144 9.99 -4.20 -7.46
C LYS A 144 8.61 -4.76 -7.13
N THR A 145 7.69 -4.75 -8.09
CA THR A 145 6.47 -5.55 -7.99
C THR A 145 6.77 -6.94 -8.56
N GLU A 146 7.20 -7.86 -7.70
CA GLU A 146 7.57 -9.21 -8.12
C GLU A 146 6.38 -10.16 -8.07
N VAL A 147 6.16 -10.87 -9.18
CA VAL A 147 5.22 -11.98 -9.25
C VAL A 147 5.99 -13.28 -9.09
N MET A 148 5.64 -14.07 -8.09
CA MET A 148 6.26 -15.36 -7.82
C MET A 148 5.23 -16.48 -7.84
N LEU A 149 5.58 -17.61 -8.45
CA LEU A 149 4.78 -18.82 -8.44
C LEU A 149 5.48 -19.89 -7.60
N PHE A 150 4.86 -20.26 -6.49
CA PHE A 150 5.32 -21.32 -5.61
C PHE A 150 4.57 -22.63 -5.86
N GLY A 151 5.30 -23.74 -5.79
CA GLY A 151 4.75 -25.08 -5.97
C GLY A 151 5.84 -26.13 -5.99
N THR A 152 5.45 -27.41 -5.98
CA THR A 152 6.42 -28.49 -6.10
C THR A 152 7.10 -28.46 -7.47
N SER A 153 8.37 -28.89 -7.53
CA SER A 153 9.18 -28.89 -8.77
C SER A 153 8.49 -29.60 -9.94
N GLN A 154 7.68 -30.62 -9.65
CA GLN A 154 6.92 -31.38 -10.65
C GLN A 154 5.79 -30.56 -11.27
N ARG A 155 5.09 -29.72 -10.49
CA ARG A 155 4.00 -28.87 -10.99
C ARG A 155 4.51 -27.63 -11.71
N LEU A 156 5.58 -27.00 -11.20
CA LEU A 156 6.23 -25.86 -11.86
C LEU A 156 6.76 -26.23 -13.26
N ARG A 157 7.23 -27.46 -13.45
CA ARG A 157 7.62 -27.97 -14.78
C ARG A 157 6.43 -28.20 -15.71
N LYS A 158 5.25 -28.50 -15.16
CA LYS A 158 4.03 -28.78 -15.92
C LYS A 158 3.33 -27.50 -16.37
N SER A 159 3.35 -26.44 -15.54
CA SER A 159 2.77 -25.14 -15.91
C SER A 159 3.56 -24.40 -16.99
N ARG A 160 4.87 -24.64 -17.12
CA ARG A 160 5.73 -24.04 -18.18
C ARG A 160 5.56 -24.66 -19.57
N LYS A 161 4.75 -25.71 -19.73
CA LYS A 161 4.58 -26.47 -20.99
C LYS A 161 3.24 -26.23 -21.69
N THR A 162 2.37 -25.45 -21.06
CA THR A 162 1.11 -24.93 -21.59
C THR A 162 1.33 -23.48 -21.98
#